data_AF-A0A1C4GWU4-F1
#
_entry.id   AF-A0A1C4GWU4-F1
#
_cell.length_a   1.000
_cell.length_b   1.000
_cell.length_c   1.000
_cell.angle_alpha   90.00
_cell.angle_beta   90.00
_cell.angle_gamma   90.00
#
_symmetry.space_group_name_H-M   'P 1'
#
loop_
_entity.id
_entity.type
_entity.pdbx_description
1 polymer ?
#
loop_
_entity_poly.entity_id
_entity_poly.type
_entity_poly.pdbx_seq_one_letter_code
_entity_poly.pdbx_strand_id
1 'polypeptide(L)'
;MKTILGAILVTIATTSVCAQDIIGTWRYIDDKTGEPKGLVKIEKQANGTYAGTALKATPRLGYTPKEFCTNCPAPYTDKPIIGMQVITGLKTENNINILMAKSLIPFQASCIA
;
A
#
# COMPACT_ATOMS: atom_id res chain seq x y z
N MET A 1 0.16 23.70 -58.18
CA MET A 1 0.77 24.50 -57.08
C MET A 1 -0.38 25.32 -56.50
N LYS A 2 -0.87 25.19 -55.27
CA LYS A 2 -0.20 24.98 -53.99
C LYS A 2 -1.26 24.43 -53.02
N THR A 3 -1.11 23.17 -52.66
CA THR A 3 -1.90 22.45 -51.66
C THR A 3 -1.70 23.08 -50.28
N ILE A 4 -2.60 23.95 -49.83
CA ILE A 4 -2.59 24.45 -48.44
C ILE A 4 -4.03 24.66 -47.92
N LEU A 5 -4.93 23.70 -48.14
CA LEU A 5 -6.17 23.56 -47.35
C LEU A 5 -6.04 22.26 -46.53
N GLY A 6 -5.27 22.34 -45.45
CA GLY A 6 -4.96 21.19 -44.63
C GLY A 6 -4.17 21.57 -43.38
N ALA A 7 -4.50 22.70 -42.76
CA ALA A 7 -3.95 23.05 -41.45
C ALA A 7 -4.81 22.37 -40.39
N ILE A 8 -4.50 21.09 -40.18
CA ILE A 8 -4.83 20.31 -38.99
C ILE A 8 -4.61 21.17 -37.74
N LEU A 9 -5.70 21.56 -37.07
CA LEU A 9 -5.67 22.11 -35.73
C LEU A 9 -5.99 20.97 -34.76
N VAL A 10 -5.03 20.08 -34.56
CA VAL A 10 -5.08 19.11 -33.44
C VAL A 10 -4.53 19.86 -32.23
N THR A 11 -5.45 20.45 -31.46
CA THR A 11 -5.18 20.97 -30.12
C THR A 11 -4.86 19.79 -29.22
N ILE A 12 -3.59 19.63 -28.87
CA ILE A 12 -3.12 18.66 -27.88
C ILE A 12 -3.64 19.15 -26.52
N ALA A 13 -4.72 18.54 -26.03
CA ALA A 13 -5.15 18.70 -24.66
C ALA A 13 -4.14 17.98 -23.74
N THR A 14 -3.16 18.71 -23.22
CA THR A 14 -2.29 18.20 -22.17
C THR A 14 -3.09 18.11 -20.88
N THR A 15 -3.55 16.90 -20.53
CA THR A 15 -4.09 16.63 -19.21
C THR A 15 -2.94 16.60 -18.21
N SER A 16 -2.94 17.53 -17.26
CA SER A 16 -2.02 17.53 -16.13
C SER A 16 -2.31 16.27 -15.29
N VAL A 17 -1.41 15.29 -15.32
CA VAL A 17 -1.49 14.14 -14.41
C VAL A 17 -1.00 14.59 -13.04
N CYS A 18 -1.92 14.95 -12.15
CA CYS A 18 -1.59 15.14 -10.74
C CYS A 18 -1.24 13.78 -10.13
N ALA A 19 -0.03 13.64 -9.58
CA ALA A 19 0.33 12.46 -8.80
C ALA A 19 -0.61 12.36 -7.58
N GLN A 20 -1.39 11.28 -7.52
CA GLN A 20 -2.29 11.01 -6.41
C GLN A 20 -1.47 10.55 -5.21
N ASP A 21 -1.77 11.10 -4.03
CA ASP A 21 -1.16 10.63 -2.79
C ASP A 21 -1.69 9.22 -2.44
N ILE A 22 -0.90 8.42 -1.72
CA ILE A 22 -1.25 7.05 -1.33
C ILE A 22 -2.05 6.99 -0.02
N ILE A 23 -2.37 8.15 0.57
CA ILE A 23 -3.17 8.25 1.80
C ILE A 23 -4.56 7.67 1.55
N GLY A 24 -5.02 6.81 2.46
CA GLY A 24 -6.36 6.23 2.36
C GLY A 24 -6.45 4.84 2.97
N THR A 25 -7.59 4.18 2.76
CA THR A 25 -7.80 2.80 3.21
C THR A 25 -7.54 1.84 2.07
N TRP A 26 -6.61 0.92 2.30
CA TRP A 26 -6.16 -0.05 1.33
C TRP A 26 -6.49 -1.47 1.77
N ARG A 27 -6.81 -2.32 0.80
CA ARG A 27 -7.02 -3.75 1.03
C ARG A 27 -5.73 -4.50 0.66
N TYR A 28 -5.16 -5.22 1.62
CA TYR A 28 -3.99 -6.06 1.34
C TYR A 28 -4.44 -7.44 0.85
N ILE A 29 -3.81 -7.91 -0.22
CA ILE A 29 -4.11 -9.16 -0.91
C ILE A 29 -2.98 -10.16 -0.65
N ASP A 30 -3.34 -11.41 -0.41
CA ASP A 30 -2.37 -12.50 -0.33
C ASP A 30 -1.86 -12.84 -1.73
N ASP A 31 -0.54 -12.82 -1.91
CA ASP A 31 0.13 -13.09 -3.18
C ASP A 31 -0.04 -14.54 -3.65
N LYS A 32 -0.20 -15.50 -2.72
CA LYS A 32 -0.35 -16.93 -3.04
C LYS A 32 -1.81 -17.30 -3.32
N THR A 33 -2.75 -16.79 -2.52
CA THR A 33 -4.16 -17.16 -2.65
C THR A 33 -5.01 -16.17 -3.44
N GLY A 34 -4.56 -14.93 -3.64
CA GLY A 34 -5.35 -13.86 -4.25
C GLY A 34 -6.47 -13.32 -3.37
N GLU A 35 -6.62 -13.84 -2.14
CA GLU A 35 -7.68 -13.44 -1.23
C GLU A 35 -7.32 -12.16 -0.47
N PRO A 36 -8.31 -11.37 -0.01
CA PRO A 36 -8.06 -10.23 0.87
C PRO A 36 -7.69 -10.67 2.29
N LYS A 37 -6.61 -10.11 2.87
CA LYS A 37 -6.17 -10.40 4.25
C LYS A 37 -6.77 -9.46 5.26
N GLY A 38 -7.03 -8.22 4.84
CA GLY A 38 -7.49 -7.17 5.72
C GLY A 38 -7.43 -5.79 5.09
N LEU A 39 -7.68 -4.79 5.93
CA LEU A 39 -7.64 -3.37 5.60
C LEU A 39 -6.55 -2.66 6.39
N VAL A 40 -5.84 -1.75 5.73
CA VAL A 40 -4.80 -0.90 6.31
C VAL A 40 -5.11 0.56 5.97
N LYS A 41 -5.04 1.45 6.95
CA LYS A 41 -5.08 2.90 6.73
C LYS A 41 -3.68 3.42 6.53
N ILE A 42 -3.39 4.03 5.39
CA ILE A 42 -2.11 4.69 5.10
C ILE A 42 -2.25 6.18 5.39
N GLU A 43 -1.33 6.71 6.19
CA GLU A 43 -1.30 8.11 6.60
C GLU A 43 0.12 8.67 6.49
N LYS A 44 0.22 9.94 6.09
CA LYS A 44 1.49 10.66 6.04
C LYS A 44 1.91 11.11 7.44
N GLN A 45 3.17 10.85 7.77
CA GLN A 45 3.79 11.20 9.03
C GLN A 45 4.45 12.58 8.95
N ALA A 46 4.68 13.21 10.11
CA ALA A 46 5.31 14.54 10.20
C ALA A 46 6.72 14.60 9.57
N ASN A 47 7.45 13.48 9.56
CA ASN A 47 8.77 13.37 8.94
C ASN A 47 8.73 13.17 7.41
N GLY A 48 7.55 13.28 6.78
CA GLY A 48 7.36 13.12 5.34
C GLY A 48 7.29 11.67 4.85
N THR A 49 7.43 10.68 5.73
CA THR A 49 7.20 9.25 5.40
C THR A 49 5.72 8.90 5.50
N TYR A 50 5.33 7.71 5.08
CA TYR A 50 4.00 7.15 5.33
C TYR A 50 4.08 5.97 6.28
N ALA A 51 3.00 5.80 7.02
CA ALA A 51 2.79 4.65 7.87
C ALA A 51 1.42 4.05 7.63
N GLY A 52 1.30 2.73 7.84
CA GLY A 52 0.09 1.97 7.65
C GLY A 52 -0.37 1.33 8.96
N THR A 53 -1.62 1.57 9.35
CA THR A 53 -2.26 1.01 10.55
C THR A 53 -3.27 -0.05 10.16
N ALA A 54 -3.18 -1.24 10.73
CA ALA A 54 -4.14 -2.32 10.47
C ALA A 54 -5.51 -1.99 11.07
N LEU A 55 -6.56 -1.94 10.24
CA LEU A 55 -7.92 -1.62 10.68
C LEU A 55 -8.78 -2.85 10.91
N LYS A 56 -8.61 -3.87 10.07
CA LYS A 56 -9.45 -5.07 10.09
C LYS A 56 -8.72 -6.24 9.46
N ALA A 57 -8.94 -7.42 10.01
CA ALA A 57 -8.59 -8.67 9.34
C ALA A 57 -9.84 -9.24 8.65
N THR A 58 -9.64 -9.82 7.46
CA THR A 58 -10.71 -10.46 6.69
C THR A 58 -10.71 -11.96 7.00
N PRO A 59 -11.81 -12.52 7.53
CA PRO A 59 -11.94 -13.97 7.71
C PRO A 59 -11.87 -14.69 6.36
N ARG A 60 -11.30 -15.91 6.36
CA ARG A 60 -11.20 -16.76 5.17
C ARG A 60 -11.57 -18.18 5.52
N LEU A 61 -11.96 -18.95 4.51
CA LEU A 61 -12.24 -20.37 4.68
C LEU A 61 -10.96 -21.08 5.11
N GLY A 62 -11.00 -21.78 6.24
CA GLY A 62 -9.85 -22.49 6.79
C GLY A 62 -8.80 -21.62 7.50
N TYR A 63 -9.04 -20.31 7.66
CA TYR A 63 -8.12 -19.43 8.36
C TYR A 63 -8.85 -18.46 9.30
N THR A 64 -8.60 -18.63 10.60
CA THR A 64 -9.03 -17.66 11.63
C THR A 64 -7.97 -16.58 11.76
N PRO A 65 -8.32 -15.30 11.57
CA PRO A 65 -7.39 -14.21 11.80
C PRO A 65 -6.84 -14.21 13.22
N LYS A 66 -5.52 -14.08 13.34
CA LYS A 66 -4.89 -13.89 14.65
C LYS A 66 -5.25 -12.52 15.21
N GLU A 67 -5.59 -12.46 16.49
CA GLU A 67 -5.86 -11.21 17.20
C GLU A 67 -4.58 -10.51 17.68
N PHE A 68 -3.58 -11.30 18.10
CA PHE A 68 -2.32 -10.83 18.64
C PHE A 68 -1.12 -11.24 17.77
N CYS A 69 -0.08 -10.41 17.75
CA CYS A 69 1.14 -10.73 17.02
C CYS A 69 2.11 -11.59 17.85
N THR A 70 1.96 -12.90 17.76
CA THR A 70 2.76 -13.85 18.57
C THR A 70 4.19 -14.09 18.03
N ASN A 71 4.39 -13.98 16.70
CA ASN A 71 5.70 -14.18 16.06
C ASN A 71 6.31 -12.85 15.57
N CYS A 72 5.96 -11.74 16.22
CA CYS A 72 6.57 -10.45 15.95
C CYS A 72 7.84 -10.24 16.78
N PRO A 73 8.87 -9.56 16.24
CA PRO A 73 9.98 -9.08 17.05
C PRO A 73 9.49 -8.03 18.06
N ALA A 74 10.20 -7.90 19.18
CA ALA A 74 10.00 -6.78 20.10
C ALA A 74 10.16 -5.44 19.36
N PRO A 75 9.35 -4.40 19.66
CA PRO A 75 8.37 -4.29 20.75
C PRO A 75 6.94 -4.69 20.38
N TYR A 76 6.74 -5.48 19.32
CA TYR A 76 5.41 -5.79 18.76
C TYR A 76 4.85 -7.16 19.20
N THR A 77 5.66 -7.95 19.91
CA THR A 77 5.27 -9.25 20.46
C THR A 77 4.05 -9.13 21.37
N ASP A 78 3.08 -10.03 21.17
CA ASP A 78 1.81 -10.13 21.92
C ASP A 78 0.95 -8.87 21.93
N LYS A 79 1.18 -7.94 20.98
CA LYS A 79 0.32 -6.78 20.80
C LYS A 79 -0.87 -7.09 19.89
N PRO A 80 -2.04 -6.46 20.13
CA PRO A 80 -3.17 -6.54 19.22
C PRO A 80 -2.75 -6.12 17.80
N ILE A 81 -3.14 -6.91 16.80
CA ILE A 81 -2.82 -6.62 15.40
C ILE A 81 -3.65 -5.44 14.89
N ILE A 82 -4.93 -5.39 15.27
CA ILE A 82 -5.80 -4.28 14.93
C ILE A 82 -5.39 -3.04 15.73
N GLY A 83 -5.21 -1.92 15.04
CA GLY A 83 -4.68 -0.67 15.61
C GLY A 83 -3.15 -0.58 15.61
N MET A 84 -2.44 -1.66 15.25
CA MET A 84 -0.98 -1.63 15.19
C MET A 84 -0.50 -1.00 13.88
N GLN A 85 0.56 -0.19 13.99
CA GLN A 85 1.29 0.33 12.83
C GLN A 85 2.15 -0.80 12.23
N VAL A 86 1.67 -1.37 11.14
CA VAL A 86 2.23 -2.55 10.47
C VAL A 86 3.13 -2.21 9.28
N ILE A 87 3.03 -0.97 8.78
CA ILE A 87 3.89 -0.41 7.73
C ILE A 87 4.52 0.86 8.31
N THR A 88 5.84 0.98 8.24
CA THR A 88 6.58 2.13 8.76
C THR A 88 7.65 2.57 7.77
N GLY A 89 7.96 3.87 7.74
CA GLY A 89 9.11 4.40 7.01
C GLY A 89 8.93 4.41 5.49
N LEU A 90 7.69 4.28 5.02
CA LEU A 90 7.39 4.27 3.59
C LEU A 90 7.79 5.62 2.98
N LYS A 91 8.55 5.61 1.91
CA LYS A 91 8.89 6.81 1.15
C LYS A 91 8.45 6.63 -0.28
N THR A 92 8.02 7.73 -0.90
CA THR A 92 7.80 7.80 -2.33
C THR A 92 9.15 8.00 -3.00
N GLU A 93 9.65 6.96 -3.68
CA GLU A 93 10.70 7.10 -4.68
C GLU A 93 10.07 7.09 -6.09
N ASN A 94 10.70 7.78 -7.04
CA ASN A 94 10.16 8.15 -8.34
C ASN A 94 9.21 7.10 -8.96
N ASN A 95 7.99 7.56 -9.26
CA ASN A 95 6.91 6.87 -9.99
C ASN A 95 6.76 5.36 -9.70
N ILE A 96 6.24 5.05 -8.51
CA ILE A 96 5.64 3.75 -8.13
C ILE A 96 6.65 2.72 -7.60
N ASN A 97 7.76 3.14 -7.01
CA ASN A 97 8.64 2.23 -6.26
C ASN A 97 8.55 2.53 -4.76
N ILE A 98 7.75 1.73 -4.08
CA ILE A 98 7.59 1.75 -2.63
C ILE A 98 8.77 0.97 -2.03
N LEU A 99 9.89 1.66 -1.79
CA LEU A 99 11.05 1.05 -1.17
C LEU A 99 10.95 1.13 0.35
N MET A 100 11.24 -0.02 0.98
CA MET A 100 11.46 -0.21 2.42
C MET A 100 10.20 -0.08 3.29
N ALA A 101 9.15 -0.84 2.99
CA ALA A 101 8.16 -1.17 4.02
C ALA A 101 8.71 -2.33 4.87
N LYS A 102 9.08 -2.07 6.12
CA LYS A 102 9.22 -3.16 7.10
C LYS A 102 7.80 -3.63 7.45
N SER A 103 7.26 -4.58 6.69
CA SER A 103 5.96 -5.17 6.98
C SER A 103 6.09 -6.04 8.22
N LEU A 104 5.50 -5.59 9.33
CA LEU A 104 5.52 -6.31 10.61
C LEU A 104 4.44 -7.41 10.69
N ILE A 105 3.85 -7.80 9.56
CA ILE A 105 2.70 -8.70 9.53
C ILE A 105 3.18 -10.15 9.33
N PRO A 106 3.14 -11.04 10.34
CA PRO A 106 3.54 -12.44 10.19
C PRO A 106 2.40 -13.29 9.60
N PHE A 107 1.67 -12.77 8.61
CA PHE A 107 0.59 -13.54 8.00
C PHE A 107 1.05 -14.33 6.76
N GLN A 108 2.29 -14.14 6.29
CA GLN A 108 3.04 -15.11 5.50
C GLN A 108 4.49 -14.63 5.50
N ALA A 109 5.34 -15.27 6.30
CA ALA A 109 6.78 -15.08 6.18
C ALA A 109 7.23 -15.73 4.86
N SER A 110 7.16 -14.95 3.79
CA SER A 110 7.89 -15.18 2.55
C SER A 110 8.18 -13.81 1.95
N CYS A 111 8.85 -12.94 2.71
CA CYS A 111 9.52 -11.79 2.11
C CYS A 111 10.86 -12.29 1.58
N ILE A 112 10.93 -12.28 0.25
CA ILE A 112 12.07 -12.45 -0.63
C ILE A 112 13.31 -11.76 -0.06
N ALA A 113 14.41 -12.50 -0.08
CA ALA A 113 15.78 -12.02 0.14
C ALA A 113 16.22 -11.08 -0.98
#